data_AF-A0A968CY30-F1
#
_entry.id   AF-A0A968CY30-F1
#
_cell.length_a   1.000
_cell.length_b   1.000
_cell.length_c   1.000
_cell.angle_alpha   90.00
_cell.angle_beta   90.00
_cell.angle_gamma   90.00
#
_symmetry.space_group_name_H-M   'P 1'
#
loop_
_entity.id
_entity.type
_entity.pdbx_description
1 polymer ?
#
loop_
_entity_poly.entity_id
_entity_poly.type
_entity_poly.pdbx_seq_one_letter_code
_entity_poly.pdbx_strand_id
1 'polypeptide(L)'
;MKNSFAQKFTGQPLREGQQPDREGISSNYLLKACIFATGLAGIVAEYVMATLASYLLGNAVLQWTLTVSVMLFAMGVGSRLSKFIQNALLDAFVIVELILSILCAISATATYFLSAYIQWIGPFIYLMSFSIGLLIGLEIPLATRLNDFFEDLRINISSVMEKDYYGALLGGLIFAFL
;
A
#
# COMPACT_ATOMS: atom_id res chain seq x y z
N MET A 1 50.19 -2.75 -29.62
CA MET A 1 50.46 -2.39 -31.03
C MET A 1 50.71 -3.69 -31.77
N LYS A 2 50.01 -4.13 -32.81
CA LYS A 2 49.04 -3.55 -33.72
C LYS A 2 48.23 -4.73 -34.30
N ASN A 3 46.93 -4.54 -34.44
CA ASN A 3 46.13 -5.02 -35.58
C ASN A 3 46.38 -6.46 -36.07
N SER A 4 45.56 -7.38 -35.59
CA SER A 4 45.02 -8.44 -36.43
C SER A 4 43.62 -7.98 -36.88
N PHE A 5 43.46 -6.95 -37.71
CA PHE A 5 43.51 -6.98 -39.18
C PHE A 5 42.81 -8.16 -39.89
N ALA A 6 42.23 -9.13 -39.19
CA ALA A 6 41.65 -10.32 -39.84
C ALA A 6 40.19 -10.60 -39.49
N GLN A 7 39.58 -9.96 -38.49
CA GLN A 7 38.16 -10.19 -38.19
C GLN A 7 37.18 -9.28 -38.95
N LYS A 8 37.67 -8.43 -39.86
CA LYS A 8 36.85 -7.51 -40.65
C LYS A 8 36.10 -8.17 -41.83
N PHE A 9 36.14 -9.49 -41.97
CA PHE A 9 35.61 -10.22 -43.14
C PHE A 9 34.61 -11.35 -42.84
N THR A 10 34.26 -11.59 -41.58
CA THR A 10 33.12 -12.48 -41.25
C THR A 10 31.85 -11.65 -41.25
N GLY A 11 31.02 -11.80 -42.28
CA GLY A 11 29.76 -11.09 -42.50
C GLY A 11 28.68 -11.37 -41.46
N GLN A 12 28.89 -10.92 -40.22
CA GLN A 12 27.83 -10.80 -39.23
C GLN A 12 27.03 -9.52 -39.51
N PRO A 13 25.70 -9.59 -39.72
CA PRO A 13 24.91 -8.40 -39.85
C PRO A 13 24.88 -7.67 -38.50
N LEU A 14 25.28 -6.39 -38.51
CA LEU A 14 25.09 -5.50 -37.38
C LEU A 14 23.58 -5.24 -37.25
N ARG A 15 22.91 -5.92 -36.33
CA ARG A 15 21.51 -5.58 -36.01
C ARG A 15 21.47 -4.44 -35.00
N GLU A 16 21.40 -3.25 -35.58
CA GLU A 16 20.56 -2.11 -35.23
C GLU A 16 19.82 -2.17 -33.88
N GLY A 17 20.05 -1.12 -33.07
CA GLY A 17 19.00 -0.50 -32.26
C GLY A 17 18.54 -1.28 -31.03
N GLN A 18 19.39 -1.38 -30.01
CA GLN A 18 18.89 -1.61 -28.66
C GLN A 18 18.17 -0.34 -28.19
N GLN A 19 16.87 -0.32 -28.46
CA GLN A 19 15.93 0.67 -27.96
C GLN A 19 16.06 0.72 -26.43
N PRO A 20 16.13 1.91 -25.80
CA PRO A 20 16.15 1.96 -24.34
C PRO A 20 14.82 1.37 -23.88
N ASP A 21 14.94 0.28 -23.15
CA ASP A 21 14.02 -0.42 -22.28
C ASP A 21 12.88 0.48 -21.78
N ARG A 22 11.84 0.64 -22.61
CA ARG A 22 10.60 1.35 -22.25
C ARG A 22 9.81 0.61 -21.16
N GLU A 23 10.10 -0.67 -20.94
CA GLU A 23 9.47 -1.51 -19.91
C GLU A 23 9.90 -1.12 -18.49
N GLY A 24 11.13 -0.65 -18.29
CA GLY A 24 11.63 -0.21 -16.97
C GLY A 24 11.00 1.11 -16.50
N ILE A 25 10.68 2.00 -17.44
CA ILE A 25 10.11 3.33 -17.13
C ILE A 25 8.63 3.21 -16.77
N SER A 26 7.84 2.41 -17.50
CA SER A 26 6.40 2.23 -17.23
C SER A 26 6.12 1.58 -15.88
N SER A 27 6.98 0.66 -15.43
CA SER A 27 6.79 -0.05 -14.16
C SER A 27 6.95 0.86 -12.94
N ASN A 28 7.84 1.85 -13.01
CA ASN A 28 8.07 2.82 -11.93
C ASN A 28 6.87 3.77 -11.75
N TYR A 29 6.27 4.24 -12.86
CA TYR A 29 5.04 5.05 -12.80
C TYR A 29 3.84 4.26 -12.27
N LEU A 30 3.69 3.00 -12.68
CA LEU A 30 2.60 2.14 -12.20
C LEU A 30 2.71 1.90 -10.70
N LEU A 31 3.91 1.60 -10.19
CA LEU A 31 4.15 1.40 -8.76
C LEU A 31 3.84 2.67 -7.95
N LYS A 32 4.28 3.84 -8.42
CA LYS A 32 3.97 5.13 -7.81
C LYS A 32 2.46 5.43 -7.80
N ALA A 33 1.75 5.04 -8.86
CA ALA A 33 0.29 5.17 -8.93
C ALA A 33 -0.43 4.22 -7.95
N CYS A 34 0.06 2.99 -7.80
CA CYS A 34 -0.45 2.05 -6.80
C CYS A 34 -0.27 2.62 -5.39
N ILE A 35 0.93 3.05 -5.01
CA ILE A 35 1.20 3.63 -3.68
C ILE A 35 0.29 4.84 -3.39
N PHE A 36 0.06 5.69 -4.40
CA PHE A 36 -0.89 6.79 -4.28
C PHE A 36 -2.33 6.32 -4.02
N ALA A 37 -2.79 5.32 -4.79
CA ALA A 37 -4.13 4.74 -4.62
C ALA A 37 -4.28 4.07 -3.25
N THR A 38 -3.23 3.41 -2.78
CA THR A 38 -3.20 2.86 -1.43
C THR A 38 -3.32 3.94 -0.38
N GLY A 39 -2.49 4.99 -0.41
CA GLY A 39 -2.54 6.06 0.60
C GLY A 39 -3.94 6.68 0.70
N LEU A 40 -4.62 6.83 -0.44
CA LEU A 40 -6.02 7.24 -0.52
C LEU A 40 -6.96 6.22 0.14
N ALA A 41 -6.86 4.94 -0.22
CA ALA A 41 -7.72 3.90 0.33
C ALA A 41 -7.49 3.67 1.83
N GLY A 42 -6.25 3.75 2.29
CA GLY A 42 -5.84 3.53 3.67
C GLY A 42 -6.43 4.55 4.63
N ILE A 43 -6.32 5.85 4.31
CA ILE A 43 -6.90 6.90 5.15
C ILE A 43 -8.44 6.84 5.16
N VAL A 44 -9.05 6.51 4.02
CA VAL A 44 -10.51 6.36 3.91
C VAL A 44 -10.97 5.19 4.78
N ALA A 45 -10.27 4.06 4.73
CA ALA A 45 -10.57 2.90 5.57
C ALA A 45 -10.47 3.22 7.07
N GLU A 46 -9.44 3.96 7.46
CA GLU A 46 -9.25 4.42 8.83
C GLU A 46 -10.39 5.34 9.29
N TYR A 47 -10.77 6.31 8.46
CA TYR A 47 -11.86 7.22 8.77
C TYR A 47 -13.22 6.53 8.80
N VAL A 48 -13.50 5.62 7.85
CA VAL A 48 -14.75 4.85 7.83
C VAL A 48 -14.90 4.04 9.12
N MET A 49 -13.86 3.31 9.53
CA MET A 49 -13.92 2.50 10.75
C MET A 49 -14.01 3.34 12.01
N ALA A 50 -13.25 4.45 12.09
CA ALA A 50 -13.30 5.35 13.24
C ALA A 50 -14.68 6.03 13.38
N THR A 51 -15.28 6.45 12.27
CA THR A 51 -16.64 7.01 12.23
C THR A 51 -17.69 5.96 12.60
N LEU A 52 -17.59 4.73 12.08
CA LEU A 52 -18.49 3.63 12.46
C LEU A 52 -18.40 3.33 13.96
N ALA A 53 -17.19 3.33 14.54
CA ALA A 53 -17.00 3.17 15.97
C ALA A 53 -17.70 4.28 16.75
N SER A 54 -17.52 5.55 16.35
CA SER A 54 -18.18 6.70 16.98
C SER A 54 -19.70 6.63 16.91
N TYR A 55 -20.27 6.15 15.80
CA TYR A 55 -21.72 6.07 15.60
C TYR A 55 -22.35 4.90 16.34
N LEU A 56 -21.71 3.73 16.34
CA LEU A 56 -22.30 2.51 16.91
C LEU A 56 -22.02 2.33 18.40
N LEU A 57 -20.88 2.81 18.91
CA LEU A 57 -20.49 2.66 20.32
C LEU A 57 -20.79 3.91 21.16
N GLY A 58 -21.11 5.04 20.50
CA GLY A 58 -21.28 6.33 21.16
C GLY A 58 -19.97 6.93 21.68
N ASN A 59 -20.03 8.12 22.29
CA ASN A 59 -18.84 8.88 22.72
C ASN A 59 -17.81 9.04 21.59
N ALA A 60 -18.14 9.91 20.63
CA ALA A 60 -17.41 10.05 19.38
C ALA A 60 -15.90 10.26 19.56
N VAL A 61 -15.50 11.16 20.48
CA VAL A 61 -14.08 11.48 20.72
C VAL A 61 -13.30 10.27 21.21
N LEU A 62 -13.86 9.51 22.16
CA LEU A 62 -13.21 8.34 22.73
C LEU A 62 -13.03 7.25 21.66
N GLN A 63 -14.11 6.89 20.96
CA GLN A 63 -14.07 5.76 20.03
C GLN A 63 -13.25 6.05 18.80
N TRP A 64 -13.34 7.28 18.29
CA TRP A 64 -12.52 7.71 17.16
C TRP A 64 -11.03 7.62 17.52
N THR A 65 -10.66 8.17 18.69
CA THR A 65 -9.27 8.14 19.19
C THR A 65 -8.78 6.71 19.42
N LEU A 66 -9.59 5.85 20.04
CA LEU A 66 -9.22 4.45 20.26
C LEU A 66 -9.06 3.69 18.95
N THR A 67 -9.97 3.89 17.99
CA THR A 67 -9.93 3.19 16.71
C THR A 67 -8.69 3.56 15.92
N VAL A 68 -8.41 4.86 15.76
CA VAL A 68 -7.19 5.38 15.13
C VAL A 68 -5.94 4.85 15.85
N SER A 69 -5.91 4.90 17.18
CA SER A 69 -4.76 4.42 17.96
C SER A 69 -4.50 2.92 17.77
N VAL A 70 -5.57 2.11 17.72
CA VAL A 70 -5.48 0.67 17.45
C VAL A 70 -4.98 0.40 16.04
N MET A 71 -5.45 1.17 15.05
CA MET A 71 -4.99 1.06 13.66
C MET A 71 -3.52 1.42 13.53
N LEU A 72 -3.07 2.55 14.09
CA LEU A 72 -1.66 2.96 14.09
C LEU A 72 -0.77 1.94 14.81
N PHE A 73 -1.23 1.40 15.94
CA PHE A 73 -0.51 0.32 16.63
C PHE A 73 -0.41 -0.93 15.74
N ALA A 74 -1.51 -1.33 15.10
CA ALA A 74 -1.52 -2.47 14.19
C ALA A 74 -0.63 -2.24 12.97
N MET A 75 -0.57 -1.01 12.43
CA MET A 75 0.35 -0.65 11.36
C MET A 75 1.81 -0.85 11.77
N GLY A 76 2.18 -0.48 13.01
CA GLY A 76 3.50 -0.78 13.56
C GLY A 76 3.81 -2.27 13.64
N VAL A 77 2.81 -3.09 14.03
CA VAL A 77 2.93 -4.56 14.07
C VAL A 77 3.07 -5.14 12.66
N GLY A 78 2.27 -4.67 11.69
CA GLY A 78 2.32 -5.06 10.29
C GLY A 78 3.66 -4.73 9.64
N SER A 79 4.19 -3.53 9.93
CA SER A 79 5.51 -3.11 9.45
C SER A 79 6.61 -4.03 9.97
N ARG A 80 6.52 -4.48 11.23
CA ARG A 80 7.45 -5.50 11.76
C ARG A 80 7.30 -6.85 11.06
N LEU A 81 6.07 -7.26 10.75
CA LEU A 81 5.79 -8.53 10.07
C LEU A 81 6.33 -8.53 8.63
N SER A 82 6.37 -7.36 7.98
CA SER A 82 6.90 -7.22 6.62
C SER A 82 8.35 -7.72 6.48
N LYS A 83 9.15 -7.67 7.57
CA LYS A 83 10.56 -8.11 7.59
C LYS A 83 10.73 -9.63 7.36
N PHE A 84 9.70 -10.43 7.64
CA PHE A 84 9.74 -11.87 7.43
C PHE A 84 9.48 -12.26 5.97
N ILE A 85 8.94 -11.34 5.16
CA ILE A 85 8.69 -11.55 3.74
C ILE A 85 9.94 -11.12 2.98
N GLN A 86 10.77 -12.09 2.58
CA GLN A 86 12.04 -11.84 1.87
C GLN A 86 12.00 -12.18 0.38
N ASN A 87 11.15 -13.13 -0.03
CA ASN A 87 11.06 -13.61 -1.41
C ASN A 87 9.78 -13.08 -2.06
N ALA A 88 9.83 -12.88 -3.39
CA ALA A 88 8.69 -12.48 -4.20
C ALA A 88 7.95 -11.22 -3.68
N LEU A 89 8.69 -10.12 -3.51
CA LEU A 89 8.14 -8.87 -2.94
C LEU A 89 6.95 -8.32 -3.73
N LEU A 90 6.99 -8.41 -5.05
CA LEU A 90 5.89 -7.98 -5.92
C LEU A 90 4.63 -8.81 -5.66
N ASP A 91 4.75 -10.13 -5.67
CA ASP A 91 3.61 -11.03 -5.43
C ASP A 91 3.03 -10.80 -4.04
N ALA A 92 3.89 -10.65 -3.02
CA ALA A 92 3.45 -10.34 -1.67
C ALA A 92 2.72 -9.00 -1.58
N PHE A 93 3.23 -7.95 -2.23
CA PHE A 93 2.58 -6.64 -2.31
C PHE A 93 1.19 -6.75 -2.94
N VAL A 94 1.07 -7.40 -4.11
CA VAL A 94 -0.20 -7.57 -4.82
C VAL A 94 -1.20 -8.38 -3.98
N ILE A 95 -0.76 -9.46 -3.32
CA ILE A 95 -1.63 -10.27 -2.45
C ILE A 95 -2.15 -9.43 -1.28
N VAL A 96 -1.29 -8.63 -0.65
CA VAL A 96 -1.67 -7.78 0.48
C VAL A 96 -2.69 -6.73 0.04
N GLU A 97 -2.46 -6.10 -1.11
CA GLU A 97 -3.37 -5.10 -1.70
C GLU A 97 -4.75 -5.71 -1.99
N LEU A 98 -4.79 -6.92 -2.56
CA LEU A 98 -6.04 -7.63 -2.83
C LEU A 98 -6.80 -7.99 -1.55
N ILE A 99 -6.09 -8.49 -0.54
CA ILE A 99 -6.70 -8.82 0.76
C ILE A 99 -7.23 -7.54 1.43
N LEU A 100 -6.44 -6.47 1.44
CA LEU A 100 -6.82 -5.19 2.02
C LEU A 100 -8.05 -4.60 1.32
N SER A 101 -8.09 -4.62 -0.01
CA SER A 101 -9.22 -4.14 -0.80
C SER A 101 -10.52 -4.89 -0.48
N ILE A 102 -10.47 -6.22 -0.44
CA ILE A 102 -11.62 -7.07 -0.05
C ILE A 102 -12.05 -6.76 1.38
N LEU A 103 -11.10 -6.64 2.30
CA LEU A 103 -11.37 -6.43 3.71
C LEU A 103 -11.99 -5.04 3.94
N CYS A 104 -11.52 -4.00 3.26
CA CYS A 104 -12.10 -2.66 3.28
C CYS A 104 -13.52 -2.61 2.68
N ALA A 105 -13.77 -3.31 1.57
CA ALA A 105 -15.09 -3.35 0.95
C ALA A 105 -16.15 -4.01 1.86
N ILE A 106 -15.74 -5.07 2.58
CA ILE A 106 -16.63 -5.84 3.44
C ILE A 106 -16.75 -5.21 4.83
N SER A 107 -15.72 -4.53 5.35
CA SER A 107 -15.65 -4.08 6.75
C SER A 107 -16.83 -3.20 7.17
N ALA A 108 -17.14 -2.17 6.40
CA ALA A 108 -18.23 -1.25 6.71
C ALA A 108 -19.59 -1.95 6.67
N THR A 109 -19.85 -2.69 5.59
CA THR A 109 -21.10 -3.43 5.37
C THR A 109 -21.32 -4.48 6.46
N ALA A 110 -20.29 -5.27 6.77
CA ALA A 110 -20.34 -6.31 7.79
C ALA A 110 -20.56 -5.72 9.19
N THR A 111 -19.85 -4.64 9.52
CA THR A 111 -19.99 -3.96 10.82
C THR A 111 -21.41 -3.42 11.00
N TYR A 112 -21.94 -2.76 9.98
CA TYR A 112 -23.29 -2.21 10.03
C TYR A 112 -24.35 -3.32 10.10
N PHE A 113 -24.23 -4.35 9.26
CA PHE A 113 -25.13 -5.51 9.28
C PHE A 113 -25.12 -6.22 10.64
N LEU A 114 -23.95 -6.46 11.22
CA LEU A 114 -23.81 -7.17 12.48
C LEU A 114 -24.33 -6.36 13.66
N SER A 115 -24.28 -5.02 13.59
CA SER A 115 -24.86 -4.13 14.60
C SER A 115 -26.36 -4.33 14.81
N ALA A 116 -27.08 -4.82 13.80
CA ALA A 116 -28.50 -5.15 13.92
C ALA A 116 -28.78 -6.39 14.77
N TYR A 117 -27.81 -7.29 14.92
CA TYR A 117 -27.96 -8.57 15.62
C TYR A 117 -27.21 -8.63 16.96
N ILE A 118 -26.10 -7.90 17.09
CA ILE A 118 -25.20 -7.95 18.25
C ILE A 118 -25.25 -6.64 19.03
N GLN A 119 -25.56 -6.72 20.32
CA GLN A 119 -25.56 -5.56 21.24
C GLN A 119 -24.14 -5.06 21.57
N TRP A 120 -23.14 -5.96 21.60
CA TRP A 120 -21.74 -5.65 21.93
C TRP A 120 -20.85 -5.72 20.67
N ILE A 121 -20.97 -4.73 19.79
CA ILE A 121 -20.25 -4.68 18.50
C ILE A 121 -18.78 -4.21 18.62
N GLY A 122 -18.40 -3.59 19.75
CA GLY A 122 -17.10 -2.94 19.92
C GLY A 122 -15.88 -3.84 19.64
N PRO A 123 -15.80 -5.06 20.20
CA PRO A 123 -14.72 -5.98 19.91
C PRO A 123 -14.57 -6.32 18.42
N PHE A 124 -15.69 -6.41 17.68
CA PHE A 124 -15.67 -6.68 16.25
C PHE A 124 -15.11 -5.50 15.46
N ILE A 125 -15.51 -4.28 15.81
CA ILE A 125 -14.99 -3.04 15.21
C ILE A 125 -13.48 -2.97 15.42
N TYR A 126 -13.00 -3.16 16.65
CA TYR A 126 -11.58 -3.10 16.95
C TYR A 126 -10.77 -4.22 16.29
N LEU A 127 -11.35 -5.41 16.15
CA LEU A 127 -10.71 -6.50 15.43
C LEU A 127 -10.55 -6.17 13.94
N MET A 128 -11.62 -5.66 13.30
CA MET A 128 -11.57 -5.25 11.89
C MET A 128 -10.57 -4.10 11.68
N SER A 129 -10.61 -3.08 12.55
CA SER A 129 -9.64 -1.98 12.52
C SER A 129 -8.21 -2.49 12.69
N PHE A 130 -7.98 -3.42 13.61
CA PHE A 130 -6.65 -4.04 13.79
C PHE A 130 -6.21 -4.80 12.53
N SER A 131 -7.08 -5.59 11.91
CA SER A 131 -6.75 -6.32 10.68
C SER A 131 -6.44 -5.38 9.51
N ILE A 132 -7.23 -4.33 9.31
CA ILE A 132 -6.99 -3.30 8.29
C ILE A 132 -5.65 -2.61 8.55
N GLY A 133 -5.44 -2.11 9.77
CA GLY A 133 -4.20 -1.41 10.14
C GLY A 133 -2.96 -2.30 9.97
N LEU A 134 -3.05 -3.59 10.30
CA LEU A 134 -1.96 -4.53 10.10
C LEU A 134 -1.57 -4.67 8.62
N LEU A 135 -2.55 -4.79 7.73
CA LEU A 135 -2.31 -4.92 6.30
C LEU A 135 -1.71 -3.63 5.71
N ILE A 136 -2.27 -2.45 6.05
CA ILE A 136 -1.73 -1.15 5.62
C ILE A 136 -0.26 -1.00 6.08
N GLY A 137 0.03 -1.32 7.34
CA GLY A 137 1.40 -1.18 7.86
C GLY A 137 2.40 -2.16 7.26
N LEU A 138 1.95 -3.29 6.73
CA LEU A 138 2.79 -4.26 6.06
C LEU A 138 3.17 -3.83 4.64
N GLU A 139 2.33 -2.99 4.03
CA GLU A 139 2.46 -2.56 2.64
C GLU A 139 3.54 -1.49 2.43
N ILE A 140 3.56 -0.43 3.24
CA ILE A 140 4.52 0.68 3.08
C ILE A 140 5.99 0.18 3.03
N PRO A 141 6.44 -0.73 3.91
CA PRO A 141 7.78 -1.29 3.82
C PRO A 141 7.99 -2.27 2.65
N LEU A 142 6.93 -2.93 2.16
CA LEU A 142 7.01 -3.77 0.96
C LEU A 142 7.17 -2.90 -0.29
N ALA A 143 6.34 -1.88 -0.45
CA ALA A 143 6.40 -0.93 -1.55
C ALA A 143 7.76 -0.21 -1.61
N THR A 144 8.26 0.21 -0.45
CA THR A 144 9.60 0.80 -0.32
C THR A 144 10.70 -0.14 -0.80
N ARG A 145 10.67 -1.41 -0.38
CA ARG A 145 11.66 -2.42 -0.81
C ARG A 145 11.49 -2.84 -2.27
N LEU A 146 10.28 -2.76 -2.82
CA LEU A 146 10.01 -3.08 -4.22
C LEU A 146 10.51 -1.98 -5.17
N ASN A 147 10.39 -0.71 -4.77
CA ASN A 147 10.91 0.40 -5.57
C ASN A 147 12.46 0.50 -5.49
N ASP A 148 13.08 -0.28 -4.61
CA ASP A 148 14.54 -0.33 -4.42
C ASP A 148 15.27 -1.03 -5.57
N PHE A 149 14.53 -1.78 -6.38
CA PHE A 149 15.03 -2.40 -7.59
C PHE A 149 15.23 -1.42 -8.75
N PHE A 150 14.75 -0.17 -8.65
CA PHE A 150 14.74 0.80 -9.75
C PHE A 150 15.50 2.10 -9.48
N GLU A 151 15.72 2.49 -8.21
CA GLU A 151 16.42 3.73 -7.83
C GLU A 151 17.28 3.53 -6.56
N ASP A 152 18.25 4.41 -6.33
CA ASP A 152 19.04 4.44 -5.08
C ASP A 152 18.10 4.56 -3.85
N LEU A 153 18.31 3.69 -2.83
CA LEU A 153 17.52 3.55 -1.59
C LEU A 153 16.95 4.87 -1.03
N ARG A 154 17.77 5.91 -1.03
CA ARG A 154 17.44 7.20 -0.40
C ARG A 154 16.40 8.00 -1.18
N ILE A 155 16.46 8.01 -2.51
CA ILE A 155 15.51 8.73 -3.36
C ILE A 155 14.19 7.96 -3.40
N ASN A 156 14.31 6.64 -3.45
CA ASN A 156 13.21 5.70 -3.42
C ASN A 156 12.27 5.93 -2.21
N ILE A 157 12.77 5.84 -0.97
CA ILE A 157 11.93 5.98 0.24
C ILE A 157 11.17 7.30 0.25
N SER A 158 11.83 8.41 -0.09
CA SER A 158 11.20 9.73 -0.11
C SER A 158 10.08 9.82 -1.14
N SER A 159 10.28 9.24 -2.33
CA SER A 159 9.27 9.26 -3.41
C SER A 159 8.04 8.40 -3.08
N VAL A 160 8.22 7.27 -2.40
CA VAL A 160 7.14 6.39 -1.95
C VAL A 160 6.29 7.11 -0.90
N MET A 161 6.92 7.70 0.12
CA MET A 161 6.21 8.45 1.17
C MET A 161 5.48 9.67 0.61
N GLU A 162 6.09 10.39 -0.34
CA GLU A 162 5.44 11.52 -1.00
C GLU A 162 4.12 11.10 -1.68
N LYS A 163 4.12 9.98 -2.42
CA LYS A 163 2.91 9.49 -3.10
C LYS A 163 1.85 9.00 -2.14
N ASP A 164 2.26 8.28 -1.09
CA ASP A 164 1.36 7.84 -0.03
C ASP A 164 0.69 9.04 0.66
N TYR A 165 1.45 10.07 1.04
CA TYR A 165 0.92 11.26 1.69
C TYR A 165 0.02 12.11 0.78
N TYR A 166 0.32 12.19 -0.52
CA TYR A 166 -0.60 12.83 -1.46
C TYR A 166 -1.90 12.05 -1.62
N GLY A 167 -1.82 10.71 -1.63
CA GLY A 167 -2.98 9.83 -1.60
C GLY A 167 -3.82 10.08 -0.37
N ALA A 168 -3.20 10.06 0.81
CA ALA A 168 -3.87 10.29 2.09
C ALA A 168 -4.51 11.68 2.21
N LEU A 169 -3.86 12.74 1.69
CA LEU A 169 -4.46 14.06 1.63
C LEU A 169 -5.73 14.06 0.77
N LEU A 170 -5.66 13.51 -0.44
CA LEU A 170 -6.81 13.46 -1.34
C LEU A 170 -7.94 12.59 -0.77
N GLY A 171 -7.61 11.43 -0.22
CA GLY A 171 -8.57 10.53 0.42
C GLY A 171 -9.28 11.18 1.61
N GLY A 172 -8.53 11.89 2.47
CA GLY A 172 -9.12 12.62 3.58
C GLY A 172 -10.04 13.76 3.13
N LEU A 173 -9.67 14.50 2.08
CA LEU A 173 -10.54 15.53 1.49
C LEU A 173 -11.81 14.91 0.89
N ILE A 174 -11.68 13.83 0.11
CA ILE A 174 -12.83 13.13 -0.46
C ILE A 174 -13.76 12.67 0.66
N PHE A 175 -13.23 12.03 1.71
CA PHE A 175 -14.04 11.56 2.84
C PHE A 175 -14.74 12.71 3.58
N ALA A 176 -14.08 13.87 3.73
CA ALA A 176 -14.65 15.00 4.47
C ALA A 176 -15.79 15.71 3.72
N PHE A 177 -15.79 15.68 2.38
CA PHE A 177 -16.75 16.42 1.55
C PHE A 177 -17.79 15.55 0.83
N LEU A 178 -17.69 14.22 0.96
CA LEU A 178 -18.61 13.24 0.36
C LEU A 178 -19.62 12.74 1.38
#